data_AF-A0A498MX21-F1
#
_entry.id   AF-A0A498MX21-F1
#
_cell.length_a   1.000
_cell.length_b   1.000
_cell.length_c   1.000
_cell.angle_alpha   90.00
_cell.angle_beta   90.00
_cell.angle_gamma   90.00
#
_symmetry.space_group_name_H-M   'P 1'
#
loop_
_entity.id
_entity.type
_entity.pdbx_description
1 polymer ?
#
loop_
_entity_poly.entity_id
_entity_poly.type
_entity_poly.pdbx_seq_one_letter_code
_entity_poly.pdbx_strand_id
1 'polypeptide(L)'
;MIGTTSSLSSGFHPQTNGQTERANQQLERFLRCFAGEHQRSWARYLVWAELSNNIHTSSATNLSPFEVCYGYQPPVFEHQEPEVEFPSAQQLVRRCRRLWNHARIAIRKANTRYTTQHRRRHPPGRLFHVGDRVYLSTRNINLKTDSKKLTARFI
;
A
#
# COMPACT_ATOMS: atom_id res chain seq x y z
N MET A 1 -3.92 28.04 -0.78
CA MET A 1 -4.02 26.77 -0.02
C MET A 1 -4.67 25.74 -0.93
N ILE A 2 -4.01 24.61 -1.19
CA ILE A 2 -4.64 23.46 -1.83
C ILE A 2 -5.60 22.87 -0.79
N GLY A 3 -6.87 22.66 -1.14
CA GLY A 3 -7.93 22.17 -0.23
C GLY A 3 -7.74 20.71 0.18
N THR A 4 -6.68 20.40 0.93
CA THR A 4 -6.39 19.05 1.44
C THR A 4 -6.98 18.85 2.82
N THR A 5 -7.63 17.70 3.02
CA THR A 5 -8.08 17.22 4.32
C THR A 5 -7.08 16.19 4.87
N SER A 6 -6.80 16.23 6.17
CA SER A 6 -5.92 15.26 6.84
C SER A 6 -6.75 14.09 7.38
N SER A 7 -6.29 12.87 7.12
CA SER A 7 -6.85 11.65 7.70
C SER A 7 -5.78 11.03 8.60
N LEU A 8 -5.99 11.10 9.91
CA LEU A 8 -5.08 10.52 10.90
C LEU A 8 -5.46 9.07 11.16
N SER A 9 -4.49 8.16 11.09
CA SER A 9 -4.68 6.80 11.59
C SER A 9 -4.65 6.78 13.12
N SER A 10 -5.36 5.83 13.72
CA SER A 10 -5.20 5.58 15.15
C SER A 10 -3.79 5.06 15.44
N GLY A 11 -3.22 5.49 16.57
CA GLY A 11 -1.89 5.07 16.98
C GLY A 11 -1.81 3.54 17.10
N PHE A 12 -0.73 2.96 16.56
CA PHE A 12 -0.41 1.53 16.67
C PHE A 12 -1.43 0.58 16.01
N HIS A 13 -2.21 1.08 15.04
CA HIS A 13 -3.09 0.27 14.20
C HIS A 13 -2.64 0.30 12.72
N PRO A 14 -1.60 -0.48 12.36
CA PRO A 14 -1.01 -0.48 11.02
C PRO A 14 -2.00 -0.78 9.89
N GLN A 15 -3.09 -1.49 10.22
CA GLN A 15 -4.15 -1.87 9.29
C GLN A 15 -4.81 -0.68 8.58
N THR A 16 -4.85 0.51 9.21
CA THR A 16 -5.42 1.73 8.59
C THR A 16 -4.56 2.26 7.43
N ASN A 17 -3.23 2.08 7.49
CA ASN A 17 -2.30 2.52 6.44
C ASN A 17 -1.66 1.35 5.67
N GLY A 18 -2.36 0.21 5.61
CA GLY A 18 -1.79 -1.04 5.12
C GLY A 18 -1.31 -1.01 3.68
N GLN A 19 -1.87 -0.16 2.80
CA GLN A 19 -1.37 -0.04 1.42
C GLN A 19 0.04 0.56 1.36
N THR A 20 0.25 1.67 2.06
CA THR A 20 1.58 2.31 2.13
C THR A 20 2.58 1.40 2.82
N GLU A 21 2.18 0.72 3.90
CA GLU A 21 3.06 -0.25 4.56
C GLU A 21 3.45 -1.41 3.64
N ARG A 22 2.52 -1.91 2.82
CA ARG A 22 2.82 -2.95 1.84
C ARG A 22 3.76 -2.46 0.76
N ALA A 23 3.59 -1.22 0.28
CA ALA A 23 4.52 -0.61 -0.67
C ALA A 23 5.92 -0.47 -0.04
N ASN A 24 6.02 0.03 1.20
CA ASN A 24 7.27 0.13 1.93
C ASN A 24 7.97 -1.23 2.07
N GLN A 25 7.22 -2.29 2.40
CA GLN A 25 7.76 -3.65 2.46
C GLN A 25 8.33 -4.14 1.12
N GLN A 26 7.77 -3.72 -0.02
CA GLN A 26 8.34 -4.06 -1.33
C GLN A 26 9.66 -3.34 -1.55
N LEU A 27 9.69 -2.03 -1.30
CA LEU A 27 10.88 -1.20 -1.44
C LEU A 27 12.01 -1.68 -0.51
N GLU A 28 11.69 -2.00 0.74
CA GLU A 28 12.65 -2.55 1.71
C GLU A 28 13.22 -3.89 1.25
N ARG A 29 12.39 -4.77 0.66
CA ARG A 29 12.87 -6.05 0.13
C ARG A 29 13.84 -5.85 -1.03
N PHE A 30 13.53 -4.94 -1.94
CA PHE A 30 14.44 -4.57 -3.02
C PHE A 30 15.76 -4.04 -2.44
N LEU A 31 15.70 -3.03 -1.57
CA LEU A 31 16.88 -2.42 -0.98
C LEU A 31 17.73 -3.40 -0.17
N ARG A 32 17.13 -4.37 0.52
CA ARG A 32 17.88 -5.40 1.24
C ARG A 32 18.75 -6.26 0.30
N CYS A 33 18.25 -6.56 -0.90
CA CYS A 33 19.00 -7.32 -1.90
C CYS A 33 20.12 -6.49 -2.54
N PHE A 34 19.88 -5.21 -2.85
CA PHE A 34 20.80 -4.39 -3.65
C PHE A 34 21.75 -3.51 -2.82
N ALA A 35 21.36 -3.13 -1.61
CA ALA A 35 22.14 -2.30 -0.70
C ALA A 35 22.62 -3.06 0.56
N GLY A 36 22.43 -4.39 0.61
CA GLY A 36 22.80 -5.21 1.77
C GLY A 36 24.29 -5.11 2.13
N GLU A 37 25.16 -5.19 1.13
CA GLU A 37 26.62 -5.09 1.31
C GLU A 37 27.09 -3.64 1.51
N HIS A 38 26.43 -2.68 0.86
CA HIS A 38 26.82 -1.26 0.87
C HIS A 38 25.66 -0.38 1.33
N GLN A 39 25.31 -0.49 2.61
CA GLN A 39 24.14 0.18 3.19
C GLN A 39 24.15 1.70 3.02
N ARG A 40 25.33 2.34 2.96
CA ARG A 40 25.46 3.79 2.74
C ARG A 40 25.05 4.23 1.32
N SER A 41 25.01 3.30 0.38
CA SER A 41 24.69 3.58 -1.03
C SER A 41 23.22 3.35 -1.38
N TRP A 42 22.36 3.06 -0.40
CA TRP A 42 20.93 2.74 -0.61
C TRP A 42 20.20 3.77 -1.47
N ALA A 43 20.50 5.06 -1.31
CA ALA A 43 19.87 6.14 -2.05
C ALA A 43 20.04 6.02 -3.57
N ARG A 44 21.18 5.52 -4.05
CA ARG A 44 21.43 5.24 -5.49
C ARG A 44 20.48 4.19 -6.05
N TYR A 45 19.99 3.28 -5.21
CA TYR A 45 19.11 2.19 -5.63
C TYR A 45 17.62 2.56 -5.58
N LEU A 46 17.26 3.74 -5.05
CA LEU A 46 15.86 4.14 -4.92
C LEU A 46 15.15 4.28 -6.27
N VAL A 47 15.81 4.88 -7.26
CA VAL A 47 15.23 5.03 -8.60
C VAL A 47 14.89 3.66 -9.20
N TRP A 48 15.77 2.68 -9.01
CA TRP A 48 15.54 1.31 -9.48
C TRP A 48 14.45 0.58 -8.68
N ALA A 49 14.40 0.81 -7.37
CA ALA A 49 13.35 0.25 -6.50
C ALA A 49 11.98 0.79 -6.89
N GLU A 50 11.86 2.11 -7.10
CA GLU A 50 10.65 2.77 -7.55
C GLU A 50 10.24 2.28 -8.93
N LEU A 51 11.17 2.27 -9.91
CA LEU A 51 10.89 1.79 -11.25
C LEU A 51 10.38 0.35 -11.21
N SER A 52 11.10 -0.55 -10.52
CA SER A 52 10.72 -1.95 -10.37
C SER A 52 9.31 -2.10 -9.78
N ASN A 53 9.00 -1.34 -8.72
CA ASN A 53 7.67 -1.35 -8.11
C ASN A 53 6.57 -0.80 -9.05
N ASN A 54 6.86 0.26 -9.80
CA ASN A 54 5.90 0.90 -10.69
C ASN A 54 5.60 0.06 -11.94
N ILE A 55 6.57 -0.71 -12.43
CA ILE A 55 6.40 -1.60 -13.59
C ILE A 55 5.93 -3.01 -13.20
N HIS A 56 6.02 -3.40 -11.93
CA HIS A 56 5.58 -4.72 -11.48
C HIS A 56 4.06 -4.85 -11.59
N THR A 57 3.60 -5.91 -12.27
CA THR A 57 2.19 -6.25 -12.37
C THR A 57 1.61 -6.69 -11.02
N SER A 58 0.52 -6.06 -10.59
CA SER A 58 -0.16 -6.45 -9.35
C SER A 58 -1.03 -7.68 -9.59
N SER A 59 -0.95 -8.68 -8.71
CA SER A 59 -1.81 -9.87 -8.77
C SER A 59 -3.30 -9.56 -8.56
N ALA A 60 -3.63 -8.40 -7.99
CA ALA A 60 -5.01 -7.98 -7.79
C ALA A 60 -5.65 -7.47 -9.09
N THR A 61 -4.89 -6.78 -9.94
CA THR A 61 -5.39 -6.11 -11.15
C THR A 61 -4.89 -6.74 -12.44
N ASN A 62 -3.84 -7.57 -12.39
CA ASN A 62 -3.02 -7.98 -13.54
C ASN A 62 -2.46 -6.81 -14.35
N LEU A 63 -2.32 -5.62 -13.74
CA LEU A 63 -1.80 -4.40 -14.34
C LEU A 63 -0.72 -3.83 -13.43
N SER A 64 0.29 -3.17 -14.00
CA SER A 64 1.27 -2.41 -13.23
C SER A 64 0.71 -1.03 -12.83
N PRO A 65 1.17 -0.42 -11.72
CA PRO A 65 0.83 0.97 -11.40
C PRO A 65 1.12 1.93 -12.56
N PHE A 66 2.25 1.75 -13.25
CA PHE A 66 2.62 2.54 -14.41
C PHE A 66 1.60 2.39 -15.54
N GLU A 67 1.20 1.17 -15.87
CA GLU A 67 0.22 0.90 -16.91
C GLU A 67 -1.16 1.46 -16.57
N VAL A 68 -1.55 1.42 -15.29
CA VAL A 68 -2.77 2.08 -14.85
C VAL A 68 -2.68 3.59 -15.05
N CYS A 69 -1.57 4.24 -14.70
CA CYS A 69 -1.42 5.69 -14.84
C CYS A 69 -1.34 6.15 -16.30
N TYR A 70 -0.49 5.51 -17.10
CA TYR A 70 -0.11 5.99 -18.44
C TYR A 70 -0.75 5.21 -19.58
N GLY A 71 -1.39 4.09 -19.25
CA GLY A 71 -2.09 3.26 -20.21
C GLY A 71 -1.20 2.27 -20.97
N TYR A 72 0.11 2.24 -20.74
CA TYR A 72 1.05 1.31 -21.37
C TYR A 72 2.18 0.97 -20.40
N GLN A 73 2.96 -0.06 -20.72
CA GLN A 73 4.15 -0.42 -19.96
C GLN A 73 5.40 0.18 -20.62
N PRO A 74 6.32 0.80 -19.88
CA PRO A 74 7.48 1.42 -20.49
C PRO A 74 8.45 0.32 -20.98
N PRO A 75 9.10 0.50 -22.14
CA PRO A 75 10.22 -0.35 -22.52
C PRO A 75 11.36 -0.11 -21.54
N VAL A 76 11.83 -1.17 -20.89
CA VAL A 76 12.98 -1.13 -19.96
C VAL A 76 14.26 -1.43 -20.71
N PHE A 77 14.17 -2.24 -21.76
CA PHE A 77 15.27 -2.64 -22.62
C PHE A 77 14.99 -2.25 -24.06
N GLU A 78 16.06 -2.00 -24.81
CA GLU A 78 16.02 -1.55 -26.20
C GLU A 78 15.20 -2.48 -27.12
N HIS A 79 15.29 -3.80 -26.93
CA HIS A 79 14.51 -4.79 -27.68
C HIS A 79 13.00 -4.78 -27.39
N GLN A 80 12.55 -4.01 -26.38
CA GLN A 80 11.14 -3.84 -26.04
C GLN A 80 10.54 -2.58 -26.68
N GLU A 81 11.37 -1.76 -27.33
CA GLU A 81 10.88 -0.58 -28.04
C GLU A 81 9.99 -1.03 -29.22
N PRO A 82 8.72 -0.61 -29.25
CA PRO A 82 7.84 -0.96 -30.35
C PRO A 82 8.24 -0.21 -31.63
N GLU A 83 8.22 -0.90 -32.78
CA GLU A 83 8.12 -0.23 -34.08
C GLU A 83 6.84 0.61 -34.08
N VAL A 84 6.99 1.92 -34.27
CA VAL A 84 6.05 2.92 -33.75
C VAL A 84 4.76 3.04 -34.56
N GLU A 85 3.61 2.90 -33.90
CA GLU A 85 2.43 3.76 -34.09
C GLU A 85 2.12 4.47 -32.76
N PHE A 86 2.29 5.79 -32.71
CA PHE A 86 1.81 6.57 -31.57
C PHE A 86 0.29 6.67 -31.64
N PRO A 87 -0.46 6.07 -30.70
CA PRO A 87 -1.90 6.24 -30.68
C PRO A 87 -2.22 7.71 -30.52
N SER A 88 -3.18 8.20 -31.30
CA SER A 88 -3.73 9.54 -31.14
C SER A 88 -4.11 9.79 -29.67
N ALA A 89 -4.05 11.06 -29.23
CA ALA A 89 -4.40 11.43 -27.86
C ALA A 89 -5.78 10.89 -27.43
N GLN A 90 -6.75 10.82 -28.36
CA GLN A 90 -8.06 10.24 -28.10
C GLN A 90 -8.03 8.74 -27.84
N GLN A 91 -7.24 7.98 -28.61
CA GLN A 91 -7.07 6.54 -28.40
C GLN A 91 -6.37 6.25 -27.07
N LEU A 92 -5.36 7.04 -26.72
CA LEU A 92 -4.67 6.95 -25.42
C LEU A 92 -5.65 7.18 -24.26
N VAL A 93 -6.44 8.25 -24.29
CA VAL A 93 -7.44 8.54 -23.25
C VAL A 93 -8.46 7.40 -23.12
N ARG A 94 -8.96 6.86 -24.26
CA ARG A 94 -9.87 5.70 -24.25
C ARG A 94 -9.21 4.46 -23.65
N ARG A 95 -7.93 4.22 -23.91
CA ARG A 95 -7.15 3.12 -23.32
C ARG A 95 -7.02 3.29 -21.81
N CYS A 96 -6.58 4.46 -21.33
CA CYS A 96 -6.45 4.75 -19.90
C CYS A 96 -7.78 4.58 -19.17
N ARG A 97 -8.88 5.11 -19.72
CA ARG A 97 -10.23 4.94 -19.12
C ARG A 97 -10.62 3.46 -18.96
N ARG A 98 -10.33 2.62 -19.96
CA ARG A 98 -10.61 1.18 -19.88
C ARG A 98 -9.79 0.52 -18.79
N LEU A 99 -8.49 0.82 -18.73
CA LEU A 99 -7.58 0.27 -17.71
C LEU A 99 -7.97 0.73 -16.30
N TRP A 100 -8.36 1.99 -16.12
CA TRP A 100 -8.85 2.51 -14.84
C TRP A 100 -10.13 1.80 -14.39
N ASN A 101 -11.09 1.62 -15.29
CA ASN A 101 -12.32 0.89 -14.97
C ASN A 101 -12.02 -0.56 -14.58
N HIS A 102 -11.15 -1.23 -15.33
CA HIS A 102 -10.73 -2.59 -15.03
C HIS A 102 -10.03 -2.67 -13.66
N ALA A 103 -9.02 -1.84 -13.43
CA ALA A 103 -8.30 -1.79 -12.15
C ALA A 103 -9.25 -1.53 -10.99
N ARG A 104 -10.20 -0.59 -11.13
CA ARG A 104 -11.17 -0.25 -10.08
C ARG A 104 -12.10 -1.43 -9.76
N ILE A 105 -12.58 -2.15 -10.77
CA ILE A 105 -13.41 -3.35 -10.58
C ILE A 105 -12.58 -4.45 -9.89
N ALA A 106 -11.36 -4.69 -10.37
CA ALA A 106 -10.49 -5.72 -9.85
C ALA A 106 -10.08 -5.46 -8.38
N ILE A 107 -9.70 -4.23 -8.04
CA ILE A 107 -9.39 -3.79 -6.67
C ILE A 107 -10.60 -3.99 -5.76
N ARG A 108 -11.80 -3.58 -6.19
CA ARG A 108 -13.02 -3.80 -5.39
C ARG A 108 -13.26 -5.28 -5.13
N LYS A 109 -13.12 -6.12 -6.16
CA LYS A 109 -13.28 -7.58 -6.04
C LYS A 109 -12.25 -8.18 -5.07
N ALA A 110 -10.98 -7.75 -5.17
CA ALA A 110 -9.92 -8.16 -4.27
C ALA A 110 -10.21 -7.74 -2.82
N ASN A 111 -10.61 -6.49 -2.60
CA ASN A 111 -10.97 -5.97 -1.28
C ASN A 111 -12.15 -6.72 -0.66
N THR A 112 -13.19 -7.04 -1.45
CA THR A 112 -14.32 -7.87 -0.98
C THR A 112 -13.83 -9.25 -0.57
N ARG A 113 -12.99 -9.89 -1.37
CA ARG A 113 -12.41 -11.21 -1.04
C ARG A 113 -11.59 -11.16 0.25
N TYR A 114 -10.71 -10.16 0.41
CA TYR A 114 -9.91 -9.97 1.61
C TYR A 114 -10.79 -9.71 2.83
N THR A 115 -11.83 -8.88 2.70
CA THR A 115 -12.79 -8.61 3.78
C THR A 115 -13.52 -9.88 4.21
N THR A 116 -14.02 -10.67 3.25
CA THR A 116 -14.71 -11.93 3.54
C THR A 116 -13.77 -12.94 4.21
N GLN A 117 -12.55 -13.09 3.71
CA GLN A 117 -11.55 -13.99 4.31
C GLN A 117 -11.16 -13.54 5.72
N HIS A 118 -10.96 -12.24 5.91
CA HIS A 118 -10.67 -11.66 7.22
C HIS A 118 -11.80 -11.92 8.21
N ARG A 119 -13.05 -11.64 7.83
CA ARG A 119 -14.24 -11.89 8.67
C ARG A 119 -14.42 -13.37 9.02
N ARG A 120 -14.05 -14.29 8.13
CA ARG A 120 -14.07 -15.74 8.42
C ARG A 120 -13.08 -16.13 9.51
N ARG A 121 -11.90 -15.51 9.55
CA ARG A 121 -10.85 -15.79 10.56
C ARG A 121 -11.01 -14.97 11.83
N HIS A 122 -11.62 -13.80 11.71
CA HIS A 122 -11.79 -12.80 12.76
C HIS A 122 -13.27 -12.37 12.75
N PRO A 123 -14.18 -13.18 13.33
CA PRO A 123 -15.56 -12.79 13.47
C PRO A 123 -15.65 -11.46 14.22
N PRO A 124 -16.65 -10.61 13.90
CA PRO A 124 -16.80 -9.31 14.55
C PRO A 124 -16.89 -9.50 16.07
N GLY A 125 -16.06 -8.75 16.79
CA GLY A 125 -16.07 -8.75 18.25
C GLY A 125 -17.35 -8.10 18.80
N ARG A 126 -17.37 -7.93 20.12
CA ARG A 126 -18.47 -7.25 20.82
C ARG A 126 -18.70 -5.86 20.22
N LEU A 127 -19.96 -5.55 19.91
CA LEU A 127 -20.38 -4.20 19.52
C LEU A 127 -20.37 -3.32 20.76
N PHE A 128 -19.71 -2.17 20.66
CA PHE A 128 -19.67 -1.16 21.72
C PHE A 128 -20.74 -0.11 21.45
N HIS A 129 -21.47 0.26 22.50
CA HIS A 129 -22.44 1.34 22.48
C HIS A 129 -21.89 2.54 23.25
N VAL A 130 -22.41 3.73 22.95
CA VAL A 130 -22.07 4.93 23.70
C VAL A 130 -22.46 4.73 25.16
N GLY A 131 -21.49 4.88 26.07
CA GLY A 131 -21.65 4.62 27.51
C GLY A 131 -21.03 3.31 28.00
N ASP A 132 -20.63 2.41 27.10
CA ASP A 132 -19.91 1.19 27.47
C ASP A 132 -18.53 1.53 28.06
N ARG A 133 -18.19 0.88 29.18
CA ARG A 133 -16.85 0.94 29.76
C ARG A 133 -15.95 -0.07 29.07
N VAL A 134 -14.85 0.40 28.50
CA VAL A 134 -13.85 -0.41 27.80
C VAL A 134 -12.49 -0.23 28.45
N TYR A 135 -11.71 -1.31 28.47
CA TYR A 135 -10.33 -1.27 28.93
C TYR A 135 -9.41 -0.84 27.79
N LEU A 136 -8.59 0.17 28.03
CA LEU A 136 -7.56 0.67 27.12
C LEU A 136 -6.23 -0.01 27.41
N SER A 137 -5.59 -0.58 26.39
CA SER A 137 -4.29 -1.20 26.56
C SER A 137 -3.21 -0.14 26.86
N THR A 138 -2.44 -0.37 27.91
CA THR A 138 -1.36 0.54 28.35
C THR A 138 -0.05 0.33 27.60
N ARG A 139 0.02 -0.67 26.70
CA ARG A 139 1.27 -1.09 26.03
C ARG A 139 2.04 0.05 25.38
N ASN A 140 1.32 0.99 24.79
CA ASN A 140 1.88 2.11 24.04
C ASN A 140 1.54 3.47 24.67
N ILE A 141 1.08 3.47 25.92
CA ILE A 141 0.76 4.68 26.68
C ILE A 141 1.91 4.96 27.63
N ASN A 142 2.41 6.19 27.62
CA ASN A 142 3.46 6.59 28.55
C ASN A 142 2.85 6.86 29.93
N LEU A 143 2.66 5.80 30.71
CA LEU A 143 2.24 5.89 32.09
C LEU A 143 3.44 6.31 32.95
N LYS A 144 3.27 7.37 33.76
CA LYS A 144 4.27 7.78 34.75
C LYS A 144 4.28 6.77 35.90
N THR A 145 5.06 5.71 35.73
CA THR A 145 5.17 4.57 36.65
C THR A 145 6.63 4.17 36.77
N ASP A 146 7.03 3.70 37.95
CA ASP A 146 8.43 3.35 38.24
C ASP A 146 8.86 2.06 37.53
N SER A 147 7.91 1.20 37.12
CA SER A 147 8.22 -0.07 36.43
C SER A 147 7.13 -0.51 35.46
N LYS A 148 7.48 -0.62 34.16
CA LYS A 148 6.61 -1.17 33.10
C LYS A 148 6.13 -2.60 33.39
N LYS A 149 6.88 -3.39 34.16
CA LYS A 149 6.54 -4.79 34.47
C LYS A 149 5.44 -4.89 35.54
N LEU A 150 5.33 -3.90 36.41
CA LEU A 150 4.35 -3.84 37.51
C LEU A 150 3.12 -2.98 37.16
N THR A 151 3.10 -2.39 35.97
CA THR A 151 2.01 -1.52 35.54
C THR A 151 0.85 -2.35 35.01
N ALA A 152 -0.38 -1.93 35.32
CA ALA A 152 -1.58 -2.56 34.78
C ALA A 152 -1.52 -2.59 33.25
N ARG A 153 -1.81 -3.75 32.66
CA ARG A 153 -1.81 -3.94 31.19
C ARG A 153 -2.99 -3.25 30.50
N PHE A 154 -4.01 -2.92 31.29
CA PHE A 154 -5.28 -2.35 30.88
C PHE A 154 -5.73 -1.35 31.93
N ILE A 155 -6.21 -0.18 31.49
CA ILE A 155 -6.80 0.88 32.32
C ILE A 155 -8.19 1.25 31.82
#